data_AF-A0A7R9U4M3-F1
#
_entry.id   AF-A0A7R9U4M3-F1
#
_cell.length_a   1.000
_cell.length_b   1.000
_cell.length_c   1.000
_cell.angle_alpha   90.00
_cell.angle_beta   90.00
_cell.angle_gamma   90.00
#
_symmetry.space_group_name_H-M   'P 1'
#
loop_
_entity.id
_entity.type
_entity.pdbx_description
1 polymer ?
#
loop_
_entity_poly.entity_id
_entity_poly.type
_entity_poly.pdbx_seq_one_letter_code
_entity_poly.pdbx_strand_id
1 'polypeptide(L)'
;GNGTSVGAAFLAFFAGSWHVLQVDLPQEANVTNARFGWSTSLLVETSDILLAAGAPGIDAVYVLKMNVTGDTKDASFAVNTTYPSPLANASEFGYSVAFEPGVTLIGAPSALGAGLAFAFEGFDRPSQHLLFSVEPEGSASPLSRFGSSVALGEDGAVIGAPGDD
;
A
#
# COMPACT_ATOMS: atom_id res chain seq x y z
N GLY A 1 -9.15 21.59 -9.19
CA GLY A 1 -10.42 20.93 -9.51
C GLY A 1 -10.76 20.05 -8.35
N ASN A 2 -11.82 20.38 -7.60
CA ASN A 2 -12.19 19.72 -6.36
C ASN A 2 -12.92 18.40 -6.66
N GLY A 3 -12.16 17.39 -7.08
CA GLY A 3 -12.67 16.04 -7.33
C GLY A 3 -12.84 15.30 -6.00
N THR A 4 -14.07 14.92 -5.70
CA THR A 4 -14.50 14.03 -4.61
C THR A 4 -14.04 12.57 -4.81
N SER A 5 -12.95 12.34 -5.54
CA SER A 5 -12.52 10.99 -5.90
C SER A 5 -11.88 10.31 -4.70
N VAL A 6 -12.48 9.22 -4.26
CA VAL A 6 -11.89 8.30 -3.28
C VAL A 6 -10.76 7.46 -3.88
N GLY A 7 -10.69 7.33 -5.20
CA GLY A 7 -9.73 6.47 -5.91
C GLY A 7 -10.23 5.03 -6.09
N ALA A 8 -9.55 4.28 -6.96
CA ALA A 8 -9.82 2.87 -7.28
C ALA A 8 -8.52 2.19 -7.72
N ALA A 9 -8.41 0.90 -7.48
CA ALA A 9 -7.39 0.04 -8.08
C ALA A 9 -8.05 -0.91 -9.10
N PHE A 10 -7.26 -1.47 -10.02
CA PHE A 10 -7.76 -2.40 -11.02
C PHE A 10 -6.85 -3.63 -11.08
N LEU A 11 -7.45 -4.82 -11.06
CA LEU A 11 -6.77 -6.07 -11.36
C LEU A 11 -7.06 -6.45 -12.81
N ALA A 12 -6.02 -6.59 -13.62
CA ALA A 12 -6.11 -7.17 -14.95
C ALA A 12 -5.46 -8.56 -14.97
N PHE A 13 -6.18 -9.57 -15.47
CA PHE A 13 -5.68 -10.94 -15.55
C PHE A 13 -6.10 -11.63 -16.86
N PHE A 14 -5.35 -12.66 -17.25
CA PHE A 14 -5.58 -13.42 -18.47
C PHE A 14 -6.10 -14.83 -18.17
N ALA A 15 -7.29 -15.15 -18.68
CA ALA A 15 -7.94 -16.46 -18.54
C ALA A 15 -8.58 -16.88 -19.89
N GLY A 16 -7.74 -17.09 -20.92
CA GLY A 16 -8.21 -17.28 -22.30
C GLY A 16 -8.64 -15.98 -22.99
N SER A 17 -9.04 -14.97 -22.21
CA SER A 17 -9.19 -13.57 -22.59
C SER A 17 -8.71 -12.64 -21.46
N TRP A 18 -8.50 -11.36 -21.78
CA TRP A 18 -8.25 -10.34 -20.76
C TRP A 18 -9.53 -10.03 -19.98
N HIS A 19 -9.43 -10.06 -18.66
CA HIS A 19 -10.47 -9.64 -17.72
C HIS A 19 -9.94 -8.50 -16.86
N VAL A 20 -10.83 -7.59 -16.47
CA VAL A 20 -10.52 -6.47 -15.59
C VAL A 20 -11.54 -6.43 -14.46
N LEU A 21 -11.06 -6.38 -13.24
CA LEU A 21 -11.87 -6.18 -12.04
C LEU A 21 -11.50 -4.84 -11.41
N GLN A 22 -12.50 -4.00 -11.20
CA GLN A 22 -12.34 -2.79 -10.40
C GLN A 22 -12.35 -3.15 -8.92
N VAL A 23 -11.48 -2.51 -8.17
CA VAL A 23 -11.34 -2.67 -6.73
C VAL A 23 -11.54 -1.30 -6.12
N ASP A 24 -12.63 -1.15 -5.39
CA ASP A 24 -12.98 0.10 -4.73
C ASP A 24 -12.40 0.16 -3.32
N LEU A 25 -12.22 1.38 -2.82
CA LEU A 25 -11.90 1.61 -1.42
C LEU A 25 -12.98 0.95 -0.53
N PRO A 26 -12.61 0.06 0.41
CA PRO A 26 -13.59 -0.56 1.31
C PRO A 26 -14.31 0.50 2.16
N GLN A 27 -15.65 0.52 2.05
CA GLN A 27 -16.62 1.40 2.75
C GLN A 27 -16.07 2.62 3.50
N GLU A 28 -16.27 3.83 2.96
CA GLU A 28 -16.07 5.08 3.70
C GLU A 28 -17.17 6.10 3.36
N ALA A 29 -18.04 6.42 4.31
CA ALA A 29 -19.21 7.27 4.05
C ALA A 29 -18.89 8.77 3.87
N ASN A 30 -17.69 9.23 4.27
CA ASN A 30 -17.33 10.65 4.29
C ASN A 30 -15.87 10.94 3.93
N VAL A 31 -15.15 9.98 3.35
CA VAL A 31 -13.78 10.23 2.93
C VAL A 31 -13.78 10.88 1.55
N THR A 32 -13.14 12.04 1.44
CA THR A 32 -12.84 12.67 0.15
C THR A 32 -11.34 12.64 -0.05
N ASN A 33 -10.90 12.52 -1.31
CA ASN A 33 -9.49 12.58 -1.67
C ASN A 33 -8.63 11.47 -1.04
N ALA A 34 -9.16 10.28 -0.76
CA ALA A 34 -8.37 9.14 -0.26
C ALA A 34 -7.22 8.76 -1.18
N ARG A 35 -7.37 9.00 -2.50
CA ARG A 35 -6.40 8.58 -3.52
C ARG A 35 -6.14 7.07 -3.45
N PHE A 36 -7.16 6.28 -3.15
CA PHE A 36 -7.05 4.82 -3.12
C PHE A 36 -6.56 4.27 -4.46
N GLY A 37 -5.67 3.28 -4.41
CA GLY A 37 -5.01 2.73 -5.59
C GLY A 37 -3.82 3.57 -6.09
N TRP A 38 -3.35 4.55 -5.31
CA TRP A 38 -2.19 5.38 -5.65
C TRP A 38 -0.92 4.55 -5.88
N SER A 39 -0.70 3.56 -5.01
CA SER A 39 0.33 2.55 -5.16
C SER A 39 -0.27 1.17 -5.04
N THR A 40 0.22 0.22 -5.82
CA THR A 40 -0.28 -1.16 -5.79
C THR A 40 0.87 -2.16 -5.74
N SER A 41 0.62 -3.29 -5.09
CA SER A 41 1.44 -4.49 -5.15
C SER A 41 0.53 -5.71 -5.18
N LEU A 42 0.99 -6.82 -5.77
CA LEU A 42 0.18 -8.01 -6.01
C LEU A 42 0.95 -9.25 -5.55
N LEU A 43 0.26 -10.14 -4.82
CA LEU A 43 0.73 -11.48 -4.52
C LEU A 43 -0.34 -12.48 -4.98
N VAL A 44 0.09 -13.49 -5.73
CA VAL A 44 -0.77 -14.57 -6.19
C VAL A 44 -0.33 -15.86 -5.53
N GLU A 45 -1.20 -16.41 -4.70
CA GLU A 45 -1.06 -17.72 -4.10
C GLU A 45 -1.90 -18.75 -4.87
N THR A 46 -1.78 -20.03 -4.52
CA THR A 46 -2.50 -21.11 -5.21
C THR A 46 -4.01 -20.93 -5.19
N SER A 47 -4.55 -20.40 -4.09
CA SER A 47 -6.00 -20.23 -3.88
C SER A 47 -6.46 -18.79 -3.84
N ASP A 48 -5.55 -17.83 -3.78
CA ASP A 48 -5.86 -16.47 -3.38
C ASP A 48 -5.05 -15.44 -4.16
N ILE A 49 -5.67 -14.31 -4.45
CA ILE A 49 -5.00 -13.10 -4.94
C ILE A 49 -5.07 -12.06 -3.84
N LEU A 50 -3.91 -11.54 -3.44
CA LEU A 50 -3.80 -10.42 -2.52
C LEU A 50 -3.33 -9.18 -3.27
N LEU A 51 -4.07 -8.09 -3.11
CA LEU A 51 -3.75 -6.77 -3.63
C LEU A 51 -3.51 -5.83 -2.46
N ALA A 52 -2.30 -5.28 -2.33
CA ALA A 52 -2.07 -4.13 -1.47
C ALA A 52 -2.32 -2.85 -2.27
N ALA A 53 -3.09 -1.93 -1.70
CA ALA A 53 -3.41 -0.64 -2.32
C ALA A 53 -3.25 0.48 -1.30
N GLY A 54 -2.41 1.46 -1.66
CA GLY A 54 -2.19 2.67 -0.89
C GLY A 54 -3.29 3.70 -1.08
N ALA A 55 -3.62 4.40 0.00
CA ALA A 55 -4.55 5.53 0.06
C ALA A 55 -3.92 6.70 0.82
N PRO A 56 -2.87 7.34 0.27
CA PRO A 56 -2.09 8.37 0.95
C PRO A 56 -2.89 9.65 1.23
N GLY A 57 -4.11 9.79 0.72
CA GLY A 57 -5.00 10.88 1.11
C GLY A 57 -5.65 10.71 2.49
N ILE A 58 -5.64 9.48 3.01
CA ILE A 58 -6.12 9.12 4.35
C ILE A 58 -5.08 8.32 5.14
N ASP A 59 -3.82 8.39 4.72
CA ASP A 59 -2.67 7.80 5.42
C ASP A 59 -2.87 6.31 5.77
N ALA A 60 -3.31 5.52 4.78
CA ALA A 60 -3.63 4.10 4.95
C ALA A 60 -3.16 3.23 3.77
N VAL A 61 -2.97 1.94 4.06
CA VAL A 61 -2.82 0.87 3.07
C VAL A 61 -3.82 -0.24 3.37
N TYR A 62 -4.48 -0.76 2.34
CA TYR A 62 -5.40 -1.88 2.43
C TYR A 62 -4.82 -3.09 1.70
N VAL A 63 -4.82 -4.24 2.35
CA VAL A 63 -4.59 -5.54 1.72
C VAL A 63 -5.93 -6.22 1.52
N LEU A 64 -6.25 -6.47 0.27
CA LEU A 64 -7.51 -7.03 -0.19
C LEU A 64 -7.28 -8.43 -0.72
N LYS A 65 -8.12 -9.38 -0.33
CA LYS A 65 -8.03 -10.78 -0.70
C LYS A 65 -9.21 -11.19 -1.57
N MET A 66 -8.91 -11.91 -2.64
CA MET A 66 -9.89 -12.56 -3.53
C MET A 66 -9.57 -14.04 -3.60
N ASN A 67 -10.56 -14.89 -3.33
CA ASN A 67 -10.39 -16.33 -3.46
C ASN A 67 -10.63 -16.77 -4.92
N VAL A 68 -9.75 -17.62 -5.44
CA VAL A 68 -9.71 -18.06 -6.84
C VAL A 68 -10.27 -19.48 -7.01
N THR A 69 -10.63 -20.17 -5.92
CA THR A 69 -10.98 -21.61 -5.96
C THR A 69 -12.46 -21.91 -6.24
N GLY A 70 -13.22 -20.98 -6.82
CA GLY A 70 -14.67 -21.11 -7.06
C GLY A 70 -15.13 -20.68 -8.47
N ASP A 71 -16.45 -20.62 -8.67
CA ASP A 71 -17.05 -20.02 -9.88
C ASP A 71 -16.70 -18.53 -9.89
N THR A 72 -15.88 -18.10 -10.85
CA THR A 72 -15.31 -16.74 -10.93
C THR A 72 -16.37 -15.65 -11.17
N LYS A 73 -17.65 -16.04 -11.32
CA LYS A 73 -18.78 -15.13 -11.53
C LYS A 73 -19.08 -14.22 -10.34
N ASP A 74 -18.71 -14.64 -9.13
CA ASP A 74 -18.89 -13.86 -7.90
C ASP A 74 -17.56 -13.40 -7.27
N ALA A 75 -16.47 -13.41 -8.07
CA ALA A 75 -15.15 -13.00 -7.59
C ALA A 75 -15.18 -11.54 -7.12
N SER A 76 -14.95 -11.33 -5.82
CA SER A 76 -14.89 -10.02 -5.19
C SER A 76 -13.71 -9.96 -4.22
N PHE A 77 -13.22 -8.75 -4.00
CA PHE A 77 -12.19 -8.48 -3.00
C PHE A 77 -12.84 -8.20 -1.65
N ALA A 78 -12.32 -8.83 -0.61
CA ALA A 78 -12.63 -8.51 0.79
C ALA A 78 -11.40 -7.95 1.50
N VAL A 79 -11.61 -7.12 2.52
CA VAL A 79 -10.52 -6.62 3.36
C VAL A 79 -9.90 -7.76 4.15
N ASN A 80 -8.60 -7.99 3.92
CA ASN A 80 -7.79 -8.90 4.71
C ASN A 80 -7.08 -8.14 5.84
N THR A 81 -6.47 -7.00 5.51
CA THR A 81 -5.68 -6.22 6.47
C THR A 81 -5.76 -4.74 6.12
N THR A 82 -5.74 -3.89 7.14
CA THR A 82 -5.58 -2.44 6.99
C THR A 82 -4.38 -2.00 7.83
N TYR A 83 -3.44 -1.30 7.20
CA TYR A 83 -2.34 -0.64 7.89
C TYR A 83 -2.64 0.86 7.98
N PRO A 84 -3.03 1.37 9.16
CA PRO A 84 -3.09 2.81 9.38
C PRO A 84 -1.69 3.38 9.61
N SER A 85 -1.52 4.67 9.35
CA SER A 85 -0.30 5.37 9.76
C SER A 85 -0.04 5.19 11.27
N PRO A 86 1.20 4.84 11.68
CA PRO A 86 1.55 4.69 13.08
C PRO A 86 1.81 6.04 13.77
N LEU A 87 1.94 7.13 13.01
CA LEU A 87 2.22 8.48 13.52
C LEU A 87 1.15 9.47 13.10
N ALA A 88 0.86 10.46 13.94
CA ALA A 88 -0.09 11.53 13.63
C ALA A 88 0.36 12.43 12.46
N ASN A 89 1.64 12.37 12.07
CA ASN A 89 2.28 13.21 11.08
C ASN A 89 3.08 12.42 10.03
N ALA A 90 2.77 11.13 9.82
CA ALA A 90 3.30 10.41 8.66
C ALA A 90 2.46 10.73 7.40
N SER A 91 2.41 12.01 7.05
CA SER A 91 1.62 12.48 5.91
C SER A 91 2.02 11.75 4.63
N GLU A 92 1.00 11.37 3.86
CA GLU A 92 1.11 10.52 2.67
C GLU A 92 1.58 9.09 2.97
N PHE A 93 1.24 8.55 4.15
CA PHE A 93 1.45 7.13 4.43
C PHE A 93 0.66 6.27 3.42
N GLY A 94 1.33 5.29 2.81
CA GLY A 94 0.76 4.53 1.71
C GLY A 94 1.01 5.16 0.34
N TYR A 95 1.95 6.11 0.23
CA TYR A 95 2.38 6.65 -1.06
C TYR A 95 3.08 5.61 -1.93
N SER A 96 3.81 4.69 -1.30
CA SER A 96 4.41 3.55 -1.95
C SER A 96 4.22 2.32 -1.06
N VAL A 97 4.02 1.15 -1.67
CA VAL A 97 3.79 -0.10 -0.95
C VAL A 97 4.52 -1.23 -1.66
N ALA A 98 5.22 -2.04 -0.89
CA ALA A 98 5.70 -3.36 -1.27
C ALA A 98 5.29 -4.33 -0.16
N PHE A 99 4.82 -5.52 -0.50
CA PHE A 99 4.46 -6.50 0.51
C PHE A 99 4.81 -7.92 0.08
N GLU A 100 5.15 -8.71 1.08
CA GLU A 100 5.39 -10.15 1.03
C GLU A 100 4.68 -10.79 2.24
N PRO A 101 4.52 -12.13 2.31
CA PRO A 101 3.83 -12.78 3.42
C PRO A 101 4.27 -12.30 4.80
N GLY A 102 5.58 -12.17 5.05
CA GLY A 102 6.12 -11.81 6.37
C GLY A 102 6.33 -10.32 6.64
N VAL A 103 6.33 -9.45 5.63
CA VAL A 103 6.62 -8.02 5.80
C VAL A 103 5.85 -7.16 4.81
N THR A 104 5.30 -6.05 5.30
CA THR A 104 4.73 -4.98 4.47
C THR A 104 5.55 -3.71 4.67
N LEU A 105 6.15 -3.19 3.59
CA LEU A 105 6.92 -1.95 3.59
C LEU A 105 6.11 -0.82 2.96
N ILE A 106 5.97 0.27 3.70
CA ILE A 106 5.10 1.39 3.35
C ILE A 106 5.87 2.70 3.42
N GLY A 107 5.86 3.46 2.33
CA GLY A 107 6.48 4.78 2.27
C GLY A 107 5.52 5.92 2.63
N ALA A 108 6.07 6.95 3.27
CA ALA A 108 5.42 8.21 3.63
C ALA A 108 6.38 9.39 3.33
N PRO A 109 6.53 9.80 2.06
CA PRO A 109 7.56 10.76 1.64
C PRO A 109 7.37 12.18 2.15
N SER A 110 6.20 12.50 2.70
CA SER A 110 5.90 13.81 3.30
C SER A 110 5.94 13.77 4.83
N ALA A 111 6.30 12.63 5.42
CA ALA A 111 6.44 12.48 6.87
C ALA A 111 7.65 13.24 7.40
N LEU A 112 7.48 13.97 8.50
CA LEU A 112 8.57 14.67 9.22
C LEU A 112 9.46 15.59 8.36
N GLY A 113 8.98 16.05 7.21
CA GLY A 113 9.74 16.86 6.27
C GLY A 113 10.62 16.03 5.32
N ALA A 114 11.47 15.13 5.80
CA ALA A 114 12.40 14.39 4.92
C ALA A 114 11.81 13.10 4.31
N GLY A 115 10.70 12.59 4.87
CA GLY A 115 10.06 11.33 4.50
C GLY A 115 10.48 10.16 5.38
N LEU A 116 9.60 9.16 5.49
CA LEU A 116 9.80 7.93 6.26
C LEU A 116 9.40 6.70 5.44
N ALA A 117 9.93 5.54 5.84
CA ALA A 117 9.37 4.23 5.47
C ALA A 117 9.11 3.40 6.73
N PHE A 118 8.07 2.55 6.68
CA PHE A 118 7.61 1.74 7.81
C PHE A 118 7.53 0.28 7.39
N ALA A 119 8.15 -0.61 8.16
CA ALA A 119 8.02 -2.04 7.99
C ALA A 119 7.07 -2.59 9.05
N PHE A 120 6.00 -3.24 8.61
CA PHE A 120 5.05 -3.94 9.46
C PHE A 120 5.20 -5.44 9.30
N GLU A 121 4.77 -6.19 10.32
CA GLU A 121 4.45 -7.60 10.14
C GLU A 121 3.51 -7.75 8.93
N GLY A 122 3.76 -8.77 8.13
CA GLY A 122 2.99 -9.02 6.91
C GLY A 122 1.56 -9.47 7.18
N PHE A 123 0.80 -9.58 6.10
CA PHE A 123 -0.65 -9.83 6.13
C PHE A 123 -1.03 -11.24 6.60
N ASP A 124 -0.05 -12.15 6.68
CA ASP A 124 -0.24 -13.53 7.16
C ASP A 124 -0.28 -13.62 8.69
N ARG A 125 0.00 -12.51 9.40
CA ARG A 125 -0.04 -12.41 10.86
C ARG A 125 -1.26 -11.65 11.35
N PRO A 126 -1.79 -12.03 12.54
CA PRO A 126 -2.96 -11.37 13.12
C PRO A 126 -2.65 -9.94 13.61
N SER A 127 -1.39 -9.64 13.92
CA SER A 127 -0.95 -8.33 14.40
C SER A 127 -0.34 -7.51 13.26
N GLN A 128 -0.83 -6.29 13.04
CA GLN A 128 -0.15 -5.29 12.20
C GLN A 128 0.94 -4.58 13.01
N HIS A 129 1.83 -5.34 13.64
CA HIS A 129 2.85 -4.75 14.49
C HIS A 129 3.87 -3.99 13.65
N LEU A 130 4.18 -2.76 14.04
CA LEU A 130 5.29 -2.01 13.46
C LEU A 130 6.58 -2.69 13.90
N LEU A 131 7.34 -3.24 12.94
CA LEU A 131 8.64 -3.86 13.20
C LEU A 131 9.71 -2.79 13.38
N PHE A 132 9.76 -1.84 12.44
CA PHE A 132 10.67 -0.69 12.50
C PHE A 132 10.22 0.42 11.55
N SER A 133 10.69 1.63 11.80
CA SER A 133 10.64 2.75 10.87
C SER A 133 12.05 3.12 10.44
N VAL A 134 12.22 3.51 9.18
CA VAL A 134 13.49 3.98 8.62
C VAL A 134 13.32 5.43 8.20
N GLU A 135 14.31 6.23 8.56
CA GLU A 135 14.50 7.60 8.10
C GLU A 135 15.83 7.69 7.34
N PRO A 136 16.01 8.66 6.43
CA PRO A 136 17.29 8.86 5.75
C PRO A 136 18.39 9.19 6.77
N GLU A 137 19.60 8.68 6.55
CA GLU A 137 20.72 8.94 7.45
C GLU A 137 21.16 10.42 7.40
N GLY A 138 21.45 11.00 8.55
CA GLY A 138 22.03 12.35 8.65
C GLY A 138 21.00 13.48 8.53
N SER A 139 21.47 14.65 8.09
CA SER A 139 20.69 15.89 8.02
C SER A 139 19.92 15.98 6.70
N ALA A 140 19.16 14.93 6.36
CA ALA A 140 18.44 14.88 5.09
C ALA A 140 17.56 16.11 4.90
N SER A 141 17.57 16.64 3.67
CA SER A 141 16.75 17.78 3.31
C SER A 141 15.27 17.46 3.54
N PRO A 142 14.45 18.43 3.98
CA PRO A 142 12.99 18.30 3.94
C PRO A 142 12.41 18.11 2.53
N LEU A 143 13.26 18.02 1.51
CA LEU A 143 12.89 17.71 0.13
C LEU A 143 13.43 16.35 -0.33
N SER A 144 14.11 15.57 0.52
CA SER A 144 14.67 14.26 0.17
C SER A 144 13.58 13.27 -0.28
N ARG A 145 12.37 13.40 0.30
CA ARG A 145 11.19 12.58 -0.01
C ARG A 145 11.47 11.08 0.15
N PHE A 146 12.18 10.71 1.20
CA PHE A 146 12.49 9.32 1.54
C PHE A 146 11.20 8.50 1.70
N GLY A 147 11.12 7.33 1.07
CA GLY A 147 9.87 6.56 0.99
C GLY A 147 9.00 6.87 -0.23
N SER A 148 9.50 7.65 -1.20
CA SER A 148 8.78 7.92 -2.46
C SER A 148 8.56 6.65 -3.29
N SER A 149 9.47 5.68 -3.18
CA SER A 149 9.35 4.35 -3.77
C SER A 149 9.94 3.32 -2.82
N VAL A 150 9.33 2.14 -2.74
CA VAL A 150 9.83 1.03 -1.92
C VAL A 150 9.83 -0.26 -2.71
N ALA A 151 10.76 -1.14 -2.41
CA ALA A 151 10.81 -2.50 -2.92
C ALA A 151 11.33 -3.43 -1.83
N LEU A 152 10.83 -4.68 -1.83
CA LEU A 152 11.28 -5.76 -0.96
C LEU A 152 12.05 -6.78 -1.78
N GLY A 153 13.02 -7.42 -1.14
CA GLY A 153 13.67 -8.64 -1.60
C GLY A 153 13.94 -9.55 -0.40
N GLU A 154 14.48 -10.74 -0.67
CA GLU A 154 14.62 -11.82 0.32
C GLU A 154 15.28 -11.38 1.65
N ASP A 155 16.37 -10.61 1.56
CA ASP A 155 17.17 -10.20 2.73
C ASP A 155 17.10 -8.71 3.04
N GLY A 156 16.21 -7.95 2.39
CA GLY A 156 16.21 -6.51 2.60
C GLY A 156 15.20 -5.71 1.80
N ALA A 157 15.41 -4.40 1.82
CA ALA A 157 14.53 -3.42 1.21
C ALA A 157 15.32 -2.32 0.53
N VAL A 158 14.74 -1.74 -0.52
CA VAL A 158 15.22 -0.52 -1.16
C VAL A 158 14.19 0.57 -0.94
N ILE A 159 14.66 1.74 -0.52
CA ILE A 159 13.83 2.92 -0.27
C ILE A 159 14.39 4.08 -1.08
N GLY A 160 13.54 4.68 -1.90
CA GLY A 160 13.91 5.82 -2.75
C GLY A 160 13.70 7.16 -2.04
N ALA A 161 14.69 8.04 -2.19
CA ALA A 161 14.66 9.44 -1.77
C ALA A 161 15.08 10.33 -2.96
N PRO A 162 14.19 10.57 -3.93
CA PRO A 162 14.55 11.18 -5.21
C PRO A 162 14.98 12.65 -5.12
N GLY A 163 14.79 13.31 -3.99
CA GLY A 163 15.24 14.69 -3.77
C GLY A 163 16.45 14.81 -2.84
N ASP A 164 17.09 13.69 -2.49
CA ASP A 164 18.32 13.64 -1.70
C ASP A 164 19.53 13.95 -2.60
N ASP A 165 20.52 14.69 -2.07
CA ASP A 165 21.66 15.24 -2.81
C ASP A 165 23.01 14.52 -2.58
#